data_AF-K5W8G2-F1
#
_entry.id   AF-K5W8G2-F1
#
_cell.length_a   1.000
_cell.length_b   1.000
_cell.length_c   1.000
_cell.angle_alpha   90.00
_cell.angle_beta   90.00
_cell.angle_gamma   90.00
#
_symmetry.space_group_name_H-M   'P 1'
#
loop_
_entity.id
_entity.type
_entity.pdbx_description
1 polymer ?
#
loop_
_entity_poly.entity_id
_entity_poly.type
_entity_poly.pdbx_seq_one_letter_code
_entity_poly.pdbx_strand_id
1 'polypeptide(L)'
;MVQHLDREIFKGLKKVEYRLNNGKDDTGLLYPIYNHGRGFYLGLLFFLEFFGISAGSTWPIDAGACQKIIDGKIKMKSGTAVNRIIKTSIIFKDGSELPADIIIVATGFDDIHVPMQKIVSEDVATLIPTIFGLNEEGELRGPWHKSKDLPGLWPMMGNFAWACYFFKMMALQIKAKKEGLYGTCYAAPSF
;
A
#
# COMPACT_ATOMS: atom_id res chain seq x y z
N MET A 1 -16.28 13.04 2.71
CA MET A 1 -17.53 13.63 3.27
C MET A 1 -18.54 12.53 3.66
N VAL A 2 -18.17 11.60 4.56
CA VAL A 2 -19.06 10.52 5.06
C VAL A 2 -18.94 10.33 6.59
N GLN A 3 -18.08 11.09 7.27
CA GLN A 3 -17.72 10.87 8.69
C GLN A 3 -18.89 10.95 9.68
N HIS A 4 -20.00 11.58 9.28
CA HIS A 4 -21.17 11.70 10.12
C HIS A 4 -21.94 10.38 10.24
N LEU A 5 -21.87 9.49 9.23
CA LEU A 5 -22.54 8.18 9.26
C LEU A 5 -21.87 7.23 10.27
N ASP A 6 -20.53 7.24 10.34
CA ASP A 6 -19.75 6.35 11.21
C ASP A 6 -19.28 7.04 12.51
N ARG A 7 -19.90 8.16 12.87
CA ARG A 7 -19.48 9.02 13.99
C ARG A 7 -19.35 8.25 15.31
N GLU A 8 -20.30 7.36 15.58
CA GLU A 8 -20.32 6.59 16.83
C GLU A 8 -19.20 5.54 16.88
N ILE A 9 -18.92 4.87 15.75
CA ILE A 9 -17.78 3.96 15.62
C ILE A 9 -16.47 4.72 15.85
N PHE A 10 -16.28 5.88 15.22
CA PHE A 10 -15.06 6.67 15.40
C PHE A 10 -14.88 7.17 16.83
N LYS A 11 -15.96 7.59 17.50
CA LYS A 11 -15.90 7.93 18.93
C LYS A 11 -15.51 6.72 19.77
N GLY A 12 -16.10 5.55 19.52
CA GLY A 12 -15.76 4.31 20.21
C GLY A 12 -14.30 3.93 20.03
N LEU A 13 -13.80 3.95 18.79
CA LEU A 13 -12.42 3.65 18.45
C LEU A 13 -11.44 4.63 19.12
N LYS A 14 -11.74 5.93 19.15
CA LYS A 14 -10.91 6.92 19.85
C LYS A 14 -10.83 6.65 21.36
N LYS A 15 -11.92 6.17 21.99
CA LYS A 15 -11.93 5.85 23.43
C LYS A 15 -10.98 4.71 23.80
N VAL A 16 -10.72 3.79 22.87
CA VAL A 16 -9.78 2.67 23.05
C VAL A 16 -8.42 2.96 22.43
N GLU A 17 -8.07 4.24 22.27
CA GLU A 17 -6.79 4.73 21.75
C GLU A 17 -6.45 4.23 20.33
N TYR A 18 -7.47 3.91 19.53
CA TYR A 18 -7.30 3.61 18.12
C TYR A 18 -6.86 4.88 17.39
N ARG A 19 -5.74 4.79 16.65
CA ARG A 19 -5.27 5.90 15.81
C ARG A 19 -6.00 5.87 14.48
N LEU A 20 -6.96 6.78 14.33
CA LEU A 20 -7.57 7.09 13.05
C LEU A 20 -6.57 7.89 12.20
N ASN A 21 -6.53 7.57 10.92
CA ASN A 21 -5.80 8.33 9.90
C ASN A 21 -6.86 8.78 8.91
N ASN A 22 -6.94 10.06 8.55
CA ASN A 22 -7.92 10.56 7.56
C ASN A 22 -7.31 10.76 6.17
N GLY A 23 -6.03 10.45 6.02
CA GLY A 23 -5.27 10.72 4.81
C GLY A 23 -4.66 12.11 4.85
N LYS A 24 -3.79 12.38 3.88
CA LYS A 24 -3.22 13.71 3.72
C LYS A 24 -4.35 14.68 3.38
N ASP A 25 -4.43 15.82 4.06
CA ASP A 25 -5.44 16.86 3.82
C ASP A 25 -6.90 16.34 3.84
N ASP A 26 -7.19 15.34 4.69
CA ASP A 26 -8.50 14.66 4.81
C ASP A 26 -9.03 14.07 3.49
N THR A 27 -8.13 13.78 2.54
CA THR A 27 -8.47 13.19 1.22
C THR A 27 -8.91 11.72 1.30
N GLY A 28 -8.87 11.12 2.48
CA GLY A 28 -9.25 9.73 2.70
C GLY A 28 -8.22 8.74 2.17
N LEU A 29 -8.69 7.52 1.95
CA LEU A 29 -7.83 6.34 1.75
C LEU A 29 -7.06 6.33 0.43
N LEU A 30 -7.62 6.92 -0.63
CA LEU A 30 -7.06 6.78 -1.97
C LEU A 30 -5.69 7.45 -2.11
N TYR A 31 -5.51 8.64 -1.56
CA TYR A 31 -4.26 9.38 -1.74
C TYR A 31 -3.06 8.69 -1.08
N PRO A 32 -3.11 8.26 0.20
CA PRO A 32 -2.00 7.51 0.78
C PRO A 32 -1.73 6.17 0.08
N ILE A 33 -2.76 5.50 -0.46
CA ILE A 33 -2.58 4.26 -1.23
C ILE A 33 -1.70 4.51 -2.46
N TYR A 34 -2.02 5.53 -3.25
CA TYR A 34 -1.28 5.85 -4.47
C TYR A 34 0.11 6.39 -4.16
N ASN A 35 0.26 7.17 -3.08
CA ASN A 35 1.51 7.86 -2.78
C ASN A 35 2.55 6.97 -2.06
N HIS A 36 2.12 5.98 -1.27
CA HIS A 36 3.03 5.10 -0.53
C HIS A 36 3.30 3.75 -1.22
N GLY A 37 2.96 3.62 -2.51
CA GLY A 37 3.13 2.36 -3.23
C GLY A 37 2.31 1.19 -2.70
N ARG A 38 1.25 1.50 -1.96
CA ARG A 38 0.29 0.51 -1.45
C ARG A 38 -0.82 0.20 -2.46
N GLY A 39 -0.75 0.74 -3.69
CA GLY A 39 -1.71 0.51 -4.78
C GLY A 39 -1.88 -0.96 -5.19
N PHE A 40 -0.84 -1.79 -5.06
CA PHE A 40 -0.94 -3.25 -5.24
C PHE A 40 -1.99 -3.87 -4.29
N TYR A 41 -2.15 -3.26 -3.12
CA TYR A 41 -3.04 -3.71 -2.08
C TYR A 41 -4.44 -3.16 -2.22
N LEU A 42 -4.91 -2.59 -3.34
CA LEU A 42 -6.34 -2.34 -3.46
C LEU A 42 -7.13 -3.66 -3.39
N GLY A 43 -6.58 -4.78 -3.89
CA GLY A 43 -7.19 -6.11 -3.74
C GLY A 43 -6.89 -6.78 -2.39
N LEU A 44 -5.70 -6.58 -1.82
CA LEU A 44 -5.30 -7.17 -0.54
C LEU A 44 -5.76 -6.35 0.68
N LEU A 45 -5.97 -5.04 0.58
CA LEU A 45 -6.67 -4.25 1.60
C LEU A 45 -8.10 -4.75 1.69
N PHE A 46 -8.80 -5.00 0.57
CA PHE A 46 -10.07 -5.72 0.63
C PHE A 46 -9.94 -7.10 1.28
N PHE A 47 -8.85 -7.84 1.05
CA PHE A 47 -8.60 -9.15 1.67
C PHE A 47 -8.23 -9.07 3.16
N LEU A 48 -7.47 -8.08 3.61
CA LEU A 48 -7.10 -7.83 5.01
C LEU A 48 -8.22 -7.12 5.77
N GLU A 49 -9.06 -6.35 5.08
CA GLU A 49 -10.33 -5.80 5.55
C GLU A 49 -11.35 -6.92 5.73
N PHE A 50 -11.37 -7.95 4.86
CA PHE A 50 -12.13 -9.18 5.08
C PHE A 50 -11.74 -9.90 6.38
N PHE A 51 -10.50 -9.70 6.86
CA PHE A 51 -10.03 -10.18 8.16
C PHE A 51 -10.02 -9.11 9.27
N GLY A 52 -10.46 -7.88 9.01
CA GLY A 52 -10.66 -6.82 10.01
C GLY A 52 -9.39 -6.34 10.73
N ILE A 53 -8.20 -6.57 10.17
CA ILE A 53 -6.92 -6.22 10.82
C ILE A 53 -6.16 -5.23 9.94
N SER A 54 -6.46 -3.95 10.06
CA SER A 54 -5.54 -2.92 9.58
C SER A 54 -5.47 -1.74 10.55
N ALA A 55 -4.68 -1.93 11.61
CA ALA A 55 -4.34 -0.84 12.52
C ALA A 55 -3.60 0.28 11.74
N GLY A 56 -4.17 1.49 11.74
CA GLY A 56 -3.57 2.67 11.11
C GLY A 56 -3.96 2.93 9.65
N SER A 57 -4.94 2.20 9.10
CA SER A 57 -5.49 2.50 7.78
C SER A 57 -6.31 3.78 7.77
N THR A 58 -6.33 4.41 6.60
CA THR A 58 -6.80 5.76 6.36
C THR A 58 -8.31 5.93 6.45
N TRP A 59 -9.08 4.88 6.67
CA TRP A 59 -10.48 4.87 7.10
C TRP A 59 -10.75 3.44 7.59
N PRO A 60 -11.32 3.18 8.78
CA PRO A 60 -11.72 1.83 9.14
C PRO A 60 -12.92 1.46 8.26
N ILE A 61 -12.70 0.62 7.25
CA ILE A 61 -13.79 -0.09 6.57
C ILE A 61 -14.18 -1.22 7.52
N ASP A 62 -15.27 -1.02 8.26
CA ASP A 62 -15.68 -1.99 9.27
C ASP A 62 -16.31 -3.23 8.63
N ALA A 63 -15.54 -4.32 8.56
CA ALA A 63 -16.04 -5.65 8.24
C ALA A 63 -16.51 -6.44 9.48
N GLY A 64 -16.62 -5.78 10.65
CA GLY A 64 -17.10 -6.38 11.91
C GLY A 64 -16.05 -6.46 13.03
N ALA A 65 -14.86 -5.88 12.84
CA ALA A 65 -13.81 -5.84 13.85
C ALA A 65 -13.86 -4.59 14.72
N CYS A 66 -14.34 -3.46 14.19
CA CYS A 66 -14.34 -2.19 14.94
C CYS A 66 -15.18 -2.31 16.21
N GLN A 67 -16.38 -2.90 16.12
CA GLN A 67 -17.20 -3.14 17.30
C GLN A 67 -16.53 -4.08 18.31
N LYS A 68 -15.81 -5.11 17.86
CA LYS A 68 -15.07 -6.02 18.76
C LYS A 68 -13.91 -5.33 19.48
N ILE A 69 -13.26 -4.37 18.83
CA ILE A 69 -12.23 -3.51 19.44
C ILE A 69 -12.86 -2.58 20.47
N ILE A 70 -13.98 -1.92 20.12
CA ILE A 70 -14.74 -1.05 21.03
C ILE A 70 -15.24 -1.80 22.26
N ASP A 71 -15.77 -3.02 22.06
CA ASP A 71 -16.22 -3.91 23.12
C ASP A 71 -15.07 -4.47 23.99
N GLY A 72 -13.80 -4.25 23.61
CA GLY A 72 -12.63 -4.77 24.31
C GLY A 72 -12.36 -6.27 24.08
N LYS A 73 -13.08 -6.91 23.16
CA LYS A 73 -12.85 -8.31 22.76
C LYS A 73 -11.54 -8.47 21.99
N ILE A 74 -11.13 -7.44 21.26
CA ILE A 74 -9.80 -7.33 20.64
C ILE A 74 -9.07 -6.21 21.37
N LYS A 75 -7.99 -6.58 22.07
CA LYS A 75 -7.12 -5.61 22.76
C LYS A 75 -6.12 -5.03 21.78
N MET A 76 -5.80 -3.75 21.98
CA MET A 76 -4.88 -3.02 21.12
C MET A 76 -3.79 -2.37 21.97
N LYS A 77 -2.56 -2.42 21.47
CA LYS A 77 -1.41 -1.72 22.07
C LYS A 77 -0.85 -0.76 21.01
N SER A 78 -1.10 0.53 21.23
CA SER A 78 -0.68 1.61 20.34
C SER A 78 0.48 2.41 20.95
N GLY A 79 1.16 3.22 20.15
CA GLY A 79 2.14 4.21 20.63
C GLY A 79 3.55 3.68 20.92
N THR A 80 3.79 2.39 20.78
CA THR A 80 5.12 1.79 20.86
C THR A 80 5.33 0.82 19.70
N ALA A 81 6.55 0.77 19.17
CA ALA A 81 6.91 -0.19 18.13
C ALA A 81 7.35 -1.50 18.75
N VAL A 82 7.17 -2.60 18.01
CA VAL A 82 7.79 -3.88 18.36
C VAL A 82 9.31 -3.73 18.27
N ASN A 83 10.03 -4.19 19.29
CA ASN A 83 11.48 -4.24 19.31
C ASN A 83 11.97 -5.60 18.81
N ARG A 84 11.49 -6.69 19.43
CA ARG A 84 11.80 -8.06 19.00
C ARG A 84 10.71 -9.03 19.40
N ILE A 85 10.61 -10.12 18.65
CA ILE A 85 9.77 -11.28 18.97
C ILE A 85 10.66 -12.35 19.56
N ILE A 86 10.25 -12.92 20.69
CA ILE A 86 10.87 -14.13 21.25
C ILE A 86 9.86 -15.28 21.22
N LYS A 87 10.31 -16.48 21.59
CA LYS A 87 9.53 -17.72 21.42
C LYS A 87 8.13 -17.67 22.05
N THR A 88 7.95 -16.92 23.13
CA THR A 88 6.72 -16.91 23.95
C THR A 88 6.14 -15.52 24.16
N SER A 89 6.74 -14.47 23.58
CA SER A 89 6.31 -13.09 23.82
C SER A 89 6.83 -12.08 22.80
N ILE A 90 6.22 -10.90 22.82
CA ILE A 90 6.62 -9.74 22.04
C ILE A 90 7.19 -8.69 23.00
N ILE A 91 8.40 -8.21 22.72
CA ILE A 91 9.04 -7.13 23.48
C ILE A 91 8.93 -5.84 22.67
N PHE A 92 8.43 -4.79 23.30
CA PHE A 92 8.23 -3.48 22.71
C PHE A 92 9.39 -2.53 23.04
N LYS A 93 9.50 -1.42 22.29
CA LYS A 93 10.57 -0.42 22.51
C LYS A 93 10.48 0.32 23.84
N ASP A 94 9.29 0.36 24.44
CA ASP A 94 9.05 0.92 25.78
C ASP A 94 9.47 -0.04 26.90
N GLY A 95 10.05 -1.21 26.57
CA GLY A 95 10.47 -2.23 27.51
C GLY A 95 9.35 -3.17 27.97
N SER A 96 8.10 -2.93 27.58
CA SER A 96 6.98 -3.81 27.93
C SER A 96 7.06 -5.14 27.18
N GLU A 97 6.53 -6.19 27.80
CA GLU A 97 6.46 -7.54 27.26
C GLU A 97 5.01 -8.02 27.21
N LEU A 98 4.64 -8.66 26.10
CA LEU A 98 3.32 -9.27 25.92
C LEU A 98 3.49 -10.76 25.64
N PRO A 99 3.16 -11.64 26.60
CA PRO A 99 3.12 -13.08 26.39
C PRO A 99 2.09 -13.47 25.32
N ALA A 100 2.44 -14.42 24.46
CA ALA A 100 1.55 -14.95 23.43
C ALA A 100 1.91 -16.40 23.08
N ASP A 101 0.89 -17.25 22.96
CA ASP A 101 1.05 -18.63 22.50
C ASP A 101 1.27 -18.70 20.98
N ILE A 102 0.66 -17.78 20.24
CA ILE A 102 0.74 -17.68 18.77
C ILE A 102 1.00 -16.23 18.40
N ILE A 103 1.98 -16.03 17.50
CA ILE A 103 2.34 -14.72 16.97
C ILE A 103 2.17 -14.76 15.45
N ILE A 104 1.29 -13.91 14.93
CA ILE A 104 1.05 -13.75 13.50
C ILE A 104 1.63 -12.41 13.06
N VAL A 105 2.62 -12.45 12.18
CA VAL A 105 3.26 -11.24 11.62
C VAL A 105 2.50 -10.82 10.37
N ALA A 106 1.61 -9.84 10.53
CA ALA A 106 0.81 -9.25 9.45
C ALA A 106 1.29 -7.82 9.10
N THR A 107 2.61 -7.60 9.06
CA THR A 107 3.23 -6.26 8.87
C THR A 107 3.30 -5.78 7.42
N GLY A 108 2.71 -6.52 6.48
CA GLY A 108 2.78 -6.25 5.05
C GLY A 108 4.00 -6.89 4.38
N PHE A 109 4.25 -6.52 3.11
CA PHE A 109 5.39 -6.98 2.34
C PHE A 109 6.40 -5.85 2.14
N ASP A 110 7.61 -6.24 1.73
CA ASP A 110 8.65 -5.33 1.29
C ASP A 110 8.27 -4.53 0.05
N ASP A 111 9.08 -3.51 -0.20
CA ASP A 111 9.05 -2.74 -1.43
C ASP A 111 9.34 -3.62 -2.66
N ILE A 112 8.69 -3.31 -3.78
CA ILE A 112 8.81 -4.09 -5.03
C ILE A 112 10.23 -4.11 -5.61
N HIS A 113 11.08 -3.15 -5.28
CA HIS A 113 12.47 -3.18 -5.71
C HIS A 113 13.22 -4.39 -5.13
N VAL A 114 12.82 -4.89 -3.94
CA VAL A 114 13.46 -6.06 -3.31
C VAL A 114 13.34 -7.32 -4.16
N PRO A 115 12.16 -7.76 -4.62
CA PRO A 115 12.07 -8.89 -5.54
C PRO A 115 12.66 -8.57 -6.93
N MET A 116 12.55 -7.34 -7.44
CA MET A 116 13.12 -7.00 -8.75
C MET A 116 14.66 -7.10 -8.76
N GLN A 117 15.33 -6.64 -7.69
CA GLN A 117 16.77 -6.76 -7.48
C GLN A 117 17.28 -8.20 -7.49
N LYS A 118 16.43 -9.17 -7.15
CA LYS A 118 16.79 -10.60 -7.19
C LYS A 118 16.76 -11.19 -8.60
N ILE A 119 16.12 -10.50 -9.56
CA ILE A 119 15.90 -10.98 -10.93
C ILE A 119 16.92 -10.36 -11.89
N VAL A 120 17.31 -9.12 -11.66
CA VAL A 120 18.23 -8.36 -12.53
C VAL A 120 19.61 -8.20 -11.90
N SER A 121 20.61 -7.80 -12.69
CA SER A 121 21.93 -7.45 -12.15
C SER A 121 21.83 -6.19 -11.28
N GLU A 122 22.79 -6.04 -10.36
CA GLU A 122 22.86 -4.89 -9.46
C GLU A 122 22.86 -3.56 -10.23
N ASP A 123 23.66 -3.46 -11.30
CA ASP A 123 23.70 -2.26 -12.16
C ASP A 123 22.32 -1.90 -12.73
N VAL A 124 21.56 -2.89 -13.19
CA VAL A 124 20.21 -2.68 -13.73
C VAL A 124 19.24 -2.32 -12.63
N ALA A 125 19.40 -2.90 -11.44
CA ALA A 125 18.51 -2.62 -10.33
C ALA A 125 18.57 -1.16 -9.86
N THR A 126 19.75 -0.53 -9.93
CA THR A 126 19.90 0.90 -9.60
C THR A 126 19.17 1.83 -10.57
N LEU A 127 18.88 1.34 -11.78
CA LEU A 127 18.18 2.06 -12.84
C LEU A 127 16.66 1.82 -12.83
N ILE A 128 16.15 0.98 -11.92
CA ILE A 128 14.71 0.77 -11.78
C ILE A 128 14.11 2.05 -11.17
N PRO A 129 13.16 2.72 -11.87
CA PRO A 129 12.55 3.92 -11.33
C PRO A 129 11.64 3.58 -10.16
N THR A 130 11.38 4.55 -9.30
CA THR A 130 10.38 4.42 -8.23
C THR A 130 9.04 3.96 -8.83
N ILE A 131 8.56 2.82 -8.35
CA ILE A 131 7.29 2.22 -8.74
C ILE A 131 6.23 2.63 -7.72
N PHE A 132 5.12 3.18 -8.22
CA PHE A 132 4.12 3.94 -7.48
C PHE A 132 4.64 5.25 -6.88
N GLY A 133 3.74 6.00 -6.23
CA GLY A 133 3.93 7.41 -5.94
C GLY A 133 3.35 8.27 -7.06
N LEU A 134 2.92 9.48 -6.72
CA LEU A 134 2.44 10.45 -7.70
C LEU A 134 3.62 11.29 -8.21
N ASN A 135 3.68 11.52 -9.52
CA ASN A 135 4.61 12.50 -10.10
C ASN A 135 4.06 13.93 -9.89
N GLU A 136 4.76 14.93 -10.41
CA GLU A 136 4.37 16.34 -10.31
C GLU A 136 3.03 16.65 -11.01
N GLU A 137 2.65 15.83 -11.99
CA GLU A 137 1.38 15.91 -12.72
C GLU A 137 0.23 15.19 -11.99
N GLY A 138 0.51 14.50 -10.88
CA GLY A 138 -0.48 13.70 -10.16
C GLY A 138 -0.72 12.32 -10.77
N GLU A 139 0.13 11.85 -11.69
CA GLU A 139 0.05 10.53 -12.30
C GLU A 139 0.89 9.49 -11.54
N LEU A 140 0.50 8.21 -11.65
CA LEU A 140 1.25 7.11 -11.05
C LEU A 140 2.59 6.86 -11.76
N ARG A 141 3.67 6.87 -10.99
CA ARG A 141 5.03 6.56 -11.47
C ARG A 141 5.21 5.07 -11.68
N GLY A 142 5.67 4.62 -12.84
CA GLY A 142 6.22 3.27 -13.03
C GLY A 142 5.27 2.24 -13.69
N PRO A 143 4.21 1.75 -13.01
CA PRO A 143 3.37 0.68 -13.53
C PRO A 143 2.80 0.97 -14.92
N TRP A 144 2.86 -0.03 -15.78
CA TRP A 144 2.31 -0.04 -17.15
C TRP A 144 2.92 0.97 -18.12
N HIS A 145 3.91 1.74 -17.66
CA HIS A 145 4.69 2.66 -18.47
C HIS A 145 6.05 2.06 -18.78
N LYS A 146 6.60 2.49 -19.91
CA LYS A 146 7.99 2.18 -20.27
C LYS A 146 8.91 2.84 -19.26
N SER A 147 9.89 2.11 -18.72
CA SER A 147 10.94 2.73 -17.92
C SER A 147 11.80 3.65 -18.79
N LYS A 148 12.10 4.85 -18.25
CA LYS A 148 12.90 5.88 -18.93
C LYS A 148 14.34 5.39 -19.11
N ASP A 149 14.94 4.92 -18.03
CA ASP A 149 16.37 4.54 -17.98
C ASP A 149 16.59 3.07 -18.40
N LEU A 150 15.51 2.27 -18.46
CA LEU A 150 15.53 0.89 -18.93
C LEU A 150 14.52 0.68 -20.08
N PRO A 151 14.87 1.01 -21.34
CA PRO A 151 13.93 0.98 -22.45
C PRO A 151 13.30 -0.38 -22.76
N GLY A 152 13.87 -1.48 -22.25
CA GLY A 152 13.35 -2.85 -22.37
C GLY A 152 12.43 -3.29 -21.23
N LEU A 153 12.21 -2.43 -20.22
CA LEU A 153 11.46 -2.77 -19.01
C LEU A 153 10.11 -2.05 -18.96
N TRP A 154 9.05 -2.83 -18.74
CA TRP A 154 7.72 -2.34 -18.38
C TRP A 154 7.30 -3.00 -17.06
N PRO A 155 7.40 -2.30 -15.93
CA PRO A 155 6.92 -2.81 -14.66
C PRO A 155 5.40 -3.02 -14.74
N MET A 156 4.94 -4.25 -14.55
CA MET A 156 3.51 -4.55 -14.40
C MET A 156 3.21 -4.79 -12.94
N MET A 157 2.39 -3.92 -12.36
CA MET A 157 2.06 -3.95 -10.94
C MET A 157 0.55 -3.77 -10.76
N GLY A 158 -0.02 -4.33 -9.71
CA GLY A 158 -1.44 -4.22 -9.40
C GLY A 158 -2.08 -5.57 -9.16
N ASN A 159 -3.34 -5.55 -8.74
CA ASN A 159 -4.14 -6.77 -8.66
C ASN A 159 -4.47 -7.32 -10.06
N PHE A 160 -5.07 -8.50 -10.09
CA PHE A 160 -5.43 -9.17 -11.35
C PHE A 160 -6.35 -8.30 -12.24
N ALA A 161 -7.28 -7.53 -11.64
CA ALA A 161 -8.16 -6.64 -12.39
C ALA A 161 -7.38 -5.53 -13.13
N TRP A 162 -6.41 -4.91 -12.45
CA TRP A 162 -5.54 -3.92 -13.07
C TRP A 162 -4.63 -4.54 -14.12
N ALA A 163 -4.08 -5.73 -13.85
CA ALA A 163 -3.30 -6.46 -14.85
C ALA A 163 -4.11 -6.67 -16.13
N CYS A 164 -5.35 -7.17 -16.03
CA CYS A 164 -6.24 -7.33 -17.19
C CYS A 164 -6.52 -6.02 -17.92
N TYR A 165 -6.78 -4.95 -17.18
CA TYR A 165 -7.12 -3.65 -17.76
C TYR A 165 -5.94 -3.04 -18.54
N PHE A 166 -4.75 -3.02 -17.94
CA PHE A 166 -3.58 -2.36 -18.52
C PHE A 166 -2.76 -3.25 -19.47
N PHE A 167 -3.00 -4.57 -19.48
CA PHE A 167 -2.28 -5.50 -20.36
C PHE A 167 -2.36 -5.09 -21.83
N LYS A 168 -3.56 -4.75 -22.32
CA LYS A 168 -3.75 -4.34 -23.72
C LYS A 168 -2.96 -3.06 -24.04
N MET A 169 -2.96 -2.10 -23.13
CA MET A 169 -2.23 -0.83 -23.31
C MET A 169 -0.73 -1.08 -23.39
N MET A 170 -0.19 -1.89 -22.48
CA MET A 170 1.23 -2.26 -22.50
C MET A 170 1.61 -3.04 -23.77
N ALA A 171 0.79 -4.01 -24.20
CA ALA A 171 1.04 -4.78 -25.41
C ALA A 171 1.09 -3.87 -26.65
N LEU A 172 0.20 -2.88 -26.73
CA LEU A 172 0.20 -1.88 -27.81
C LEU A 172 1.44 -0.99 -27.76
N GLN A 173 1.91 -0.57 -26.58
CA GLN A 173 3.17 0.16 -26.44
C GLN A 173 4.36 -0.64 -26.97
N ILE A 174 4.46 -1.92 -26.58
CA ILE A 174 5.55 -2.81 -27.02
C ILE A 174 5.48 -3.03 -28.54
N LYS A 175 4.27 -3.29 -29.09
CA LYS A 175 4.08 -3.46 -30.53
C LYS A 175 4.43 -2.19 -31.30
N ALA A 176 3.93 -1.03 -30.89
CA ALA A 176 4.26 0.25 -31.51
C ALA A 176 5.78 0.49 -31.52
N LYS A 177 6.49 0.11 -30.46
CA LYS A 177 7.96 0.22 -30.42
C LYS A 177 8.65 -0.69 -31.42
N LYS A 178 8.18 -1.92 -31.59
CA LYS A 178 8.73 -2.85 -32.60
C LYS A 178 8.49 -2.38 -34.04
N GLU A 179 7.36 -1.72 -34.28
CA GLU A 179 7.01 -1.19 -35.61
C GLU A 179 7.57 0.22 -35.89
N GLY A 180 8.33 0.82 -34.95
CA GLY A 180 8.81 2.18 -35.10
C GLY A 180 7.72 3.27 -35.01
N LEU A 181 6.54 2.92 -34.48
CA LEU A 181 5.38 3.80 -34.30
C LEU A 181 5.28 4.41 -32.89
N TYR A 182 6.22 4.07 -31.99
CA TYR A 182 6.22 4.59 -30.63
C TYR A 182 6.72 6.03 -30.63
N GLY A 183 5.79 6.97 -30.58
CA GLY A 183 6.07 8.40 -30.57
C GLY A 183 6.59 8.92 -29.22
N THR A 184 6.52 10.24 -29.06
CA THR A 184 6.82 10.90 -27.79
C THR A 184 5.73 10.61 -26.76
N CYS A 185 6.13 10.25 -25.54
CA CYS A 185 5.19 10.17 -24.42
C CYS A 185 4.59 11.55 -24.16
N TYR A 186 3.37 11.57 -23.63
CA TYR A 186 2.79 12.77 -23.07
C TYR A 186 3.72 13.32 -21.98
N ALA A 187 3.85 14.64 -21.95
CA ALA A 187 4.42 15.40 -20.85
C ALA A 187 3.49 16.58 -20.64
N ALA A 188 3.16 16.89 -19.39
CA ALA A 188 2.34 18.05 -19.11
C ALA A 188 3.04 19.32 -19.62
N PRO A 189 2.27 20.31 -20.11
CA PRO A 189 2.82 21.62 -20.42
C PRO A 189 3.50 22.21 -19.18
N SER A 190 4.70 22.75 -19.33
CA SER A 190 5.33 23.56 -18.29
C SER A 190 4.56 24.88 -18.14
N PHE A 191 3.99 25.13 -16.96
CA PHE A 191 3.34 26.40 -16.61
C PHE A 191 4.34 27.37 -15.97
#